data_AF-A0A255EN27-F1
#
_entry.id   AF-A0A255EN27-F1
#
_cell.length_a   1.000
_cell.length_b   1.000
_cell.length_c   1.000
_cell.angle_alpha   90.00
_cell.angle_beta   90.00
_cell.angle_gamma   90.00
#
_symmetry.space_group_name_H-M   'P 1'
#
loop_
_entity.id
_entity.type
_entity.pdbx_description
1 polymer ?
#
loop_
_entity_poly.entity_id
_entity_poly.type
_entity_poly.pdbx_seq_one_letter_code
_entity_poly.pdbx_strand_id
1 'polypeptide(L)'
;MVGDGETCELSDVSIDGDVKVGRDGSVVLTNVTVDGKIQGEGYAIVSVTGGTVGGDIQLADGGNAAITGVRVDGNIQAEDNQGDQTISDNTVDGDIQTEGNRGAQTITNNRVDGNLQCEDNDPAPTGGNNTVDGDKEGQCSAL
;
A
#
# COMPACT_ATOMS: atom_id res chain seq x y z
N MET A 1 -14.99 8.57 2.61
CA MET A 1 -14.67 7.98 3.93
C MET A 1 -15.44 6.69 4.09
N VAL A 2 -14.75 5.62 4.45
CA VAL A 2 -15.35 4.39 4.97
C VAL A 2 -15.32 4.52 6.49
N GLY A 3 -16.49 4.49 7.13
CA GLY A 3 -16.59 4.62 8.58
C GLY A 3 -16.06 3.38 9.32
N ASP A 4 -16.02 3.48 10.65
CA ASP A 4 -15.53 2.40 11.49
C ASP A 4 -16.39 1.14 11.33
N GLY A 5 -15.76 -0.01 11.09
CA GLY A 5 -16.41 -1.29 10.84
C GLY A 5 -17.24 -1.36 9.55
N GLU A 6 -17.25 -0.29 8.73
CA GLU A 6 -17.99 -0.26 7.48
C GLU A 6 -17.20 -0.91 6.35
N THR A 7 -17.91 -1.45 5.36
CA THR A 7 -17.31 -1.96 4.12
C THR A 7 -17.73 -1.09 2.95
N CYS A 8 -16.77 -0.74 2.10
CA CYS A 8 -17.00 -0.04 0.85
C CYS A 8 -16.32 -0.79 -0.30
N GLU A 9 -17.07 -1.05 -1.37
CA GLU A 9 -16.54 -1.66 -2.59
C GLU A 9 -16.87 -0.74 -3.76
N LEU A 10 -15.85 -0.33 -4.51
CA LEU A 10 -15.98 0.55 -5.67
C LEU A 10 -15.19 -0.01 -6.85
N SER A 11 -15.77 0.10 -8.04
CA SER A 11 -15.12 -0.31 -9.28
C SER A 11 -15.38 0.68 -10.41
N ASP A 12 -14.36 0.92 -11.24
CA ASP A 12 -14.48 1.71 -12.49
C ASP A 12 -15.02 3.14 -12.29
N VAL A 13 -14.60 3.79 -11.21
CA VAL A 13 -15.03 5.15 -10.85
C VAL A 13 -13.85 6.08 -10.58
N SER A 14 -14.12 7.38 -10.60
CA SER A 14 -13.18 8.42 -10.18
C SER A 14 -13.64 9.05 -8.86
N ILE A 15 -12.70 9.31 -7.97
CA ILE A 15 -12.89 9.95 -6.68
C ILE A 15 -12.10 11.27 -6.69
N ASP A 16 -12.83 12.39 -6.71
CA ASP A 16 -12.27 13.73 -6.58
C ASP A 16 -11.98 14.00 -5.08
N GLY A 17 -10.78 13.59 -4.64
CA GLY A 17 -10.31 13.73 -3.26
C GLY A 17 -9.76 12.43 -2.66
N ASP A 18 -9.82 12.35 -1.33
CA ASP A 18 -9.16 11.28 -0.56
C ASP A 18 -10.09 10.10 -0.22
N VAL A 19 -9.50 8.91 -0.13
CA VAL A 19 -10.12 7.74 0.49
C VAL A 19 -9.56 7.56 1.89
N LYS A 20 -10.38 7.81 2.91
CA LYS A 20 -10.05 7.50 4.31
C LYS A 20 -10.80 6.26 4.79
N VAL A 21 -10.10 5.30 5.38
CA VAL A 21 -10.66 4.08 5.98
C VAL A 21 -10.53 4.17 7.50
N GLY A 22 -11.66 4.08 8.18
CA GLY A 22 -11.74 4.08 9.64
C GLY A 22 -11.32 2.75 10.27
N ARG A 23 -11.38 2.71 11.59
CA ARG A 23 -10.98 1.56 12.38
C ARG A 23 -11.89 0.37 12.09
N ASP A 24 -11.31 -0.82 11.94
CA ASP A 24 -11.99 -2.06 11.55
C ASP A 24 -12.77 -1.93 10.22
N GLY A 25 -12.60 -0.83 9.48
CA GLY A 25 -13.23 -0.58 8.20
C GLY A 25 -12.54 -1.36 7.08
N SER A 26 -13.30 -1.64 6.02
CA SER A 26 -12.80 -2.37 4.85
C SER A 26 -13.08 -1.61 3.57
N VAL A 27 -12.07 -1.46 2.72
CA VAL A 27 -12.25 -0.91 1.38
C VAL A 27 -11.71 -1.85 0.31
N VAL A 28 -12.45 -2.00 -0.77
CA VAL A 28 -12.02 -2.68 -1.99
C VAL A 28 -12.21 -1.73 -3.16
N LEU A 29 -11.13 -1.35 -3.82
CA LEU A 29 -11.11 -0.48 -4.99
C LEU A 29 -10.58 -1.27 -6.19
N THR A 30 -11.35 -1.35 -7.27
CA THR A 30 -10.94 -2.04 -8.50
C THR A 30 -10.99 -1.08 -9.68
N ASN A 31 -9.84 -0.81 -10.31
CA ASN A 31 -9.72 0.11 -11.44
C ASN A 31 -10.33 1.50 -11.13
N VAL A 32 -9.98 2.05 -9.97
CA VAL A 32 -10.45 3.35 -9.49
C VAL A 32 -9.36 4.41 -9.67
N THR A 33 -9.74 5.60 -10.10
CA THR A 33 -8.87 6.79 -10.07
C THR A 33 -9.17 7.59 -8.81
N VAL A 34 -8.18 7.77 -7.95
CA VAL A 34 -8.24 8.64 -6.76
C VAL A 34 -7.35 9.84 -7.03
N ASP A 35 -7.94 11.04 -7.11
CA ASP A 35 -7.18 12.27 -7.36
C ASP A 35 -6.32 12.67 -6.15
N GLY A 36 -6.74 12.28 -4.95
CA GLY A 36 -6.02 12.48 -3.71
C GLY A 36 -5.24 11.24 -3.25
N LYS A 37 -5.20 11.05 -1.94
CA LYS A 37 -4.49 9.93 -1.29
C LYS A 37 -5.44 8.88 -0.73
N ILE A 38 -4.90 7.69 -0.46
CA ILE A 38 -5.58 6.65 0.31
C ILE A 38 -4.91 6.57 1.68
N GLN A 39 -5.71 6.68 2.74
CA GLN A 39 -5.23 6.61 4.12
C GLN A 39 -6.09 5.64 4.95
N GLY A 40 -5.46 4.68 5.61
CA GLY A 40 -6.08 3.77 6.56
C GLY A 40 -5.32 3.76 7.88
N GLU A 41 -6.02 3.87 9.00
CA GLU A 41 -5.47 3.74 10.34
C GLU A 41 -6.37 2.80 11.15
N GLY A 42 -5.84 1.69 11.66
CA GLY A 42 -6.63 0.68 12.36
C GLY A 42 -7.60 -0.10 11.48
N TYR A 43 -7.44 -0.09 10.16
CA TYR A 43 -8.37 -0.70 9.20
C TYR A 43 -8.40 -2.23 9.33
N ALA A 44 -9.48 -2.88 8.87
CA ALA A 44 -9.54 -4.34 8.77
C ALA A 44 -8.96 -4.84 7.45
N ILE A 45 -9.38 -4.25 6.33
CA ILE A 45 -8.94 -4.63 4.98
C ILE A 45 -8.78 -3.39 4.08
N VAL A 46 -7.66 -3.29 3.37
CA VAL A 46 -7.51 -2.35 2.25
C VAL A 46 -7.06 -3.12 1.01
N SER A 47 -7.91 -3.20 -0.01
CA SER A 47 -7.57 -3.81 -1.29
C SER A 47 -7.69 -2.78 -2.40
N VAL A 48 -6.60 -2.50 -3.12
CA VAL A 48 -6.56 -1.58 -4.26
C VAL A 48 -5.95 -2.32 -5.43
N THR A 49 -6.75 -2.59 -6.46
CA THR A 49 -6.33 -3.35 -7.64
C THR A 49 -6.52 -2.53 -8.90
N GLY A 50 -5.44 -2.23 -9.61
CA GLY A 50 -5.45 -1.37 -10.79
C GLY A 50 -5.78 0.09 -10.48
N GLY A 51 -5.84 0.92 -11.51
CA GLY A 51 -6.18 2.33 -11.38
C GLY A 51 -5.00 3.23 -11.02
N THR A 52 -5.31 4.41 -10.50
CA THR A 52 -4.33 5.48 -10.24
C THR A 52 -4.62 6.15 -8.90
N VAL A 53 -3.58 6.49 -8.15
CA VAL A 53 -3.64 7.32 -6.94
C VAL A 53 -2.71 8.50 -7.14
N GLY A 54 -3.27 9.71 -7.15
CA GLY A 54 -2.51 10.95 -7.40
C GLY A 54 -1.62 11.38 -6.22
N GLY A 55 -1.87 10.84 -5.03
CA GLY A 55 -1.04 11.03 -3.84
C GLY A 55 -0.47 9.72 -3.31
N ASP A 56 -0.28 9.68 -1.99
CA ASP A 56 0.25 8.51 -1.30
C ASP A 56 -0.82 7.44 -1.03
N ILE A 57 -0.37 6.22 -0.77
CA ILE A 57 -1.12 5.20 -0.06
C ILE A 57 -0.44 5.00 1.31
N GLN A 58 -1.12 5.38 2.39
CA GLN A 58 -0.60 5.40 3.76
C GLN A 58 -1.43 4.48 4.66
N LEU A 59 -0.84 3.39 5.14
CA LEU A 59 -1.54 2.33 5.86
C LEU A 59 -0.84 2.04 7.19
N ALA A 60 -1.51 2.33 8.30
CA ALA A 60 -0.96 2.19 9.65
C ALA A 60 -1.87 1.41 10.60
N ASP A 61 -1.27 0.72 11.58
CA ASP A 61 -1.94 0.04 12.70
C ASP A 61 -3.06 -0.94 12.28
N GLY A 62 -3.00 -1.44 11.05
CA GLY A 62 -4.13 -2.10 10.40
C GLY A 62 -4.02 -3.61 10.23
N GLY A 63 -5.06 -4.16 9.62
CA GLY A 63 -5.18 -5.54 9.18
C GLY A 63 -4.55 -5.76 7.81
N ASN A 64 -5.18 -6.59 6.99
CA ASN A 64 -4.59 -7.03 5.73
C ASN A 64 -4.67 -5.93 4.67
N ALA A 65 -3.60 -5.73 3.90
CA ALA A 65 -3.66 -4.90 2.71
C ALA A 65 -3.07 -5.56 1.47
N ALA A 66 -3.64 -5.23 0.31
CA ALA A 66 -3.16 -5.64 -1.00
C ALA A 66 -3.24 -4.44 -1.95
N ILE A 67 -2.08 -3.96 -2.40
CA ILE A 67 -1.94 -2.90 -3.40
C ILE A 67 -1.32 -3.53 -4.65
N THR A 68 -2.14 -3.70 -5.69
CA THR A 68 -1.78 -4.52 -6.85
C THR A 68 -2.02 -3.79 -8.17
N GLY A 69 -0.99 -3.62 -9.00
CA GLY A 69 -1.16 -3.09 -10.34
C GLY A 69 -1.55 -1.60 -10.39
N VAL A 70 -1.24 -0.84 -9.34
CA VAL A 70 -1.64 0.57 -9.19
C VAL A 70 -0.51 1.47 -9.67
N ARG A 71 -0.86 2.57 -10.35
CA ARG A 71 0.05 3.69 -10.54
C ARG A 71 -0.13 4.70 -9.41
N VAL A 72 0.92 4.92 -8.63
CA VAL A 72 0.93 5.81 -7.46
C VAL A 72 1.89 6.94 -7.75
N ASP A 73 1.39 8.17 -7.84
CA ASP A 73 2.23 9.33 -8.12
C ASP A 73 3.01 9.81 -6.87
N GLY A 74 2.64 9.32 -5.69
CA GLY A 74 3.36 9.49 -4.43
C GLY A 74 4.06 8.21 -3.94
N ASN A 75 3.99 7.97 -2.63
CA ASN A 75 4.61 6.84 -1.94
C ASN A 75 3.59 5.74 -1.58
N ILE A 76 4.08 4.52 -1.37
CA ILE A 76 3.35 3.46 -0.64
C ILE A 76 4.02 3.27 0.71
N GLN A 77 3.29 3.50 1.80
CA GLN A 77 3.78 3.41 3.17
C GLN A 77 2.92 2.43 3.97
N ALA A 78 3.55 1.43 4.58
CA ALA A 78 2.91 0.45 5.48
C ALA A 78 3.65 0.41 6.83
N GLU A 79 2.99 0.83 7.90
CA GLU A 79 3.59 1.00 9.23
C GLU A 79 2.81 0.22 10.30
N ASP A 80 3.51 -0.54 11.14
CA ASP A 80 2.95 -1.20 12.34
C ASP A 80 1.69 -2.07 12.08
N ASN A 81 1.52 -2.58 10.86
CA ASN A 81 0.35 -3.38 10.51
C ASN A 81 0.47 -4.81 11.06
N GLN A 82 -0.63 -5.28 11.61
CA GLN A 82 -0.76 -6.62 12.19
C GLN A 82 -1.15 -7.67 11.15
N GLY A 83 -1.84 -7.26 10.08
CA GLY A 83 -2.22 -8.14 8.97
C GLY A 83 -1.16 -8.24 7.89
N ASP A 84 -1.36 -9.17 6.96
CA ASP A 84 -0.44 -9.38 5.85
C ASP A 84 -0.49 -8.21 4.85
N GLN A 85 0.67 -7.80 4.36
CA GLN A 85 0.81 -6.70 3.41
C GLN A 85 1.36 -7.23 2.08
N THR A 86 0.61 -7.04 1.00
CA THR A 86 1.03 -7.37 -0.36
C THR A 86 1.15 -6.09 -1.19
N ILE A 87 2.33 -5.83 -1.72
CA ILE A 87 2.62 -4.69 -2.59
C ILE A 87 3.21 -5.24 -3.88
N SER A 88 2.39 -5.35 -4.93
CA SER A 88 2.78 -6.06 -6.15
C SER A 88 2.42 -5.35 -7.45
N ASP A 89 3.29 -5.46 -8.45
CA ASP A 89 3.03 -4.99 -9.82
C ASP A 89 2.72 -3.47 -9.92
N ASN A 90 3.15 -2.66 -8.94
CA ASN A 90 2.86 -1.23 -8.92
C ASN A 90 3.93 -0.42 -9.67
N THR A 91 3.53 0.76 -10.16
CA THR A 91 4.47 1.82 -10.56
C THR A 91 4.34 2.96 -9.56
N VAL A 92 5.42 3.25 -8.85
CA VAL A 92 5.46 4.22 -7.75
C VAL A 92 6.49 5.29 -8.11
N ASP A 93 6.03 6.53 -8.25
CA ASP A 93 6.92 7.66 -8.59
C ASP A 93 7.76 8.12 -7.38
N GLY A 94 7.31 7.80 -6.16
CA GLY A 94 8.05 8.00 -4.92
C GLY A 94 8.69 6.71 -4.38
N ASP A 95 8.62 6.53 -3.06
CA ASP A 95 9.21 5.42 -2.32
C ASP A 95 8.17 4.32 -2.00
N ILE A 96 8.67 3.10 -1.80
CA ILE A 96 7.96 2.05 -1.05
C ILE A 96 8.66 1.89 0.30
N GLN A 97 7.92 2.13 1.38
CA GLN A 97 8.44 2.10 2.74
C GLN A 97 7.60 1.15 3.60
N THR A 98 8.23 0.16 4.23
CA THR A 98 7.56 -0.72 5.19
C THR A 98 8.30 -0.74 6.53
N GLU A 99 7.60 -0.43 7.62
CA GLU A 99 8.20 -0.30 8.94
C GLU A 99 7.37 -1.02 10.00
N GLY A 100 8.02 -1.77 10.90
CA GLY A 100 7.40 -2.29 12.13
C GLY A 100 6.30 -3.35 11.98
N ASN A 101 5.94 -3.73 10.74
CA ASN A 101 4.80 -4.61 10.47
C ASN A 101 5.04 -6.04 11.00
N ARG A 102 3.97 -6.65 11.50
CA ARG A 102 3.95 -7.99 12.12
C ARG A 102 3.27 -9.06 11.29
N GLY A 103 2.50 -8.65 10.29
CA GLY A 103 2.01 -9.58 9.27
C GLY A 103 3.09 -9.91 8.24
N ALA A 104 2.86 -10.98 7.48
CA ALA A 104 3.76 -11.34 6.40
C ALA A 104 3.75 -10.26 5.31
N GLN A 105 4.93 -9.94 4.79
CA GLN A 105 5.11 -8.94 3.74
C GLN A 105 5.60 -9.58 2.46
N THR A 106 4.92 -9.26 1.36
CA THR A 106 5.31 -9.65 0.01
C THR A 106 5.43 -8.40 -0.87
N ILE A 107 6.64 -8.11 -1.32
CA ILE A 107 6.95 -6.97 -2.18
C ILE A 107 7.54 -7.49 -3.50
N THR A 108 6.76 -7.48 -4.58
CA THR A 108 7.16 -8.12 -5.84
C THR A 108 6.83 -7.30 -7.08
N ASN A 109 7.70 -7.33 -8.09
CA ASN A 109 7.46 -6.76 -9.41
C ASN A 109 7.10 -5.26 -9.43
N ASN A 110 7.51 -4.47 -8.43
CA ASN A 110 7.25 -3.04 -8.44
C ASN A 110 8.32 -2.29 -9.25
N ARG A 111 7.91 -1.22 -9.93
CA ARG A 111 8.83 -0.18 -10.45
C ARG A 111 8.74 1.03 -9.54
N VAL A 112 9.86 1.42 -8.94
CA VAL A 112 9.95 2.47 -7.93
C VAL A 112 10.97 3.50 -8.40
N ASP A 113 10.55 4.75 -8.60
CA ASP A 113 11.45 5.82 -9.03
C ASP A 113 12.27 6.38 -7.84
N GLY A 114 11.77 6.22 -6.60
CA GLY A 114 12.49 6.47 -5.36
C GLY A 114 13.22 5.23 -4.83
N ASN A 115 13.13 5.02 -3.52
CA ASN A 115 13.76 3.94 -2.77
C ASN A 115 12.77 2.85 -2.37
N LEU A 116 13.31 1.66 -2.09
CA LEU A 116 12.59 0.58 -1.43
C LEU A 116 13.23 0.35 -0.05
N GLN A 117 12.54 0.76 1.01
CA GLN A 117 13.08 0.80 2.37
C GLN A 117 12.24 -0.07 3.31
N CYS A 118 12.90 -0.96 4.05
CA CYS A 118 12.22 -1.87 4.97
C CYS A 118 12.97 -1.98 6.29
N GLU A 119 12.30 -1.61 7.38
CA GLU A 119 12.88 -1.53 8.71
C GLU A 119 11.99 -2.23 9.75
N ASP A 120 12.61 -2.95 10.68
CA ASP A 120 11.96 -3.54 11.87
C ASP A 120 10.69 -4.39 11.63
N ASN A 121 10.54 -4.93 10.42
CA ASN A 121 9.47 -5.85 10.10
C ASN A 121 9.76 -7.26 10.62
N ASP A 122 8.75 -7.93 11.19
CA ASP A 122 8.88 -9.30 11.69
C ASP A 122 7.63 -10.14 11.36
N PRO A 123 7.67 -11.00 10.31
CA PRO A 123 8.87 -11.41 9.59
C PRO A 123 9.40 -10.34 8.60
N ALA A 124 10.70 -10.44 8.27
CA ALA A 124 11.31 -9.62 7.23
C ALA A 124 10.58 -9.79 5.88
N PRO A 125 10.47 -8.74 5.04
CA PRO A 125 9.74 -8.83 3.78
C PRO A 125 10.35 -9.86 2.82
N THR A 126 9.47 -10.54 2.10
CA THR A 126 9.84 -11.47 1.03
C THR A 126 9.43 -10.90 -0.33
N GLY A 127 9.97 -11.47 -1.41
CA GLY A 127 9.60 -11.08 -2.76
C GLY A 127 10.78 -11.07 -3.73
N GLY A 128 10.68 -10.23 -4.76
CA GLY A 128 11.66 -10.17 -5.83
C GLY A 128 11.18 -9.38 -7.06
N ASN A 129 12.08 -9.18 -8.00
CA ASN A 129 11.86 -8.47 -9.26
C ASN A 129 11.43 -7.00 -9.09
N ASN A 130 11.79 -6.36 -7.98
CA ASN A 130 11.58 -4.93 -7.84
C ASN A 130 12.66 -4.17 -8.62
N THR A 131 12.26 -3.24 -9.48
CA THR A 131 13.17 -2.31 -10.17
C THR A 131 13.08 -0.98 -9.46
N VAL A 132 14.21 -0.54 -8.90
CA VAL A 132 14.28 0.65 -8.04
C VAL A 132 15.35 1.56 -8.64
N ASP A 133 15.00 2.80 -8.94
CA ASP A 133 15.94 3.78 -9.50
C ASP A 133 16.85 4.37 -8.40
N GLY A 134 16.35 4.46 -7.16
CA GLY A 134 17.13 4.70 -5.95
C GLY A 134 17.72 3.42 -5.34
N ASP A 135 17.74 3.36 -4.01
CA ASP A 135 18.37 2.26 -3.26
C ASP A 135 17.34 1.28 -2.68
N LYS A 136 17.81 0.04 -2.48
CA LYS A 136 17.12 -0.97 -1.67
C LYS A 136 17.79 -1.07 -0.31
N GLU A 137 17.06 -0.75 0.74
CA GLU A 137 17.63 -0.55 2.07
C GLU A 137 17.05 -1.51 3.11
N GLY A 138 17.83 -1.74 4.18
CA GLY A 138 17.42 -2.58 5.29
C GLY A 138 17.08 -4.01 4.86
N GLN A 139 15.92 -4.48 5.32
CA GLN A 139 15.48 -5.86 5.14
C GLN A 139 15.12 -6.20 3.69
N CYS A 140 14.86 -5.21 2.84
CA CYS A 140 14.57 -5.42 1.42
C CYS A 140 15.75 -5.16 0.48
N SER A 141 16.96 -5.01 1.02
CA SER A 141 18.20 -4.87 0.23
C SER A 141 18.45 -6.00 -0.80
N ALA A 142 17.78 -7.14 -0.65
CA ALA A 142 17.87 -8.29 -1.55
C ALA A 142 16.63 -8.53 -2.44
N LEU A 143 15.58 -7.70 -2.37
CA LEU A 143 14.31 -7.87 -3.11
C LEU A 143 14.31 -7.24 -4.51
#